data_AF-A0A967AG65-F1
#
_entry.id   AF-A0A967AG65-F1
#
_cell.length_a   1.000
_cell.length_b   1.000
_cell.length_c   1.000
_cell.angle_alpha   90.00
_cell.angle_beta   90.00
_cell.angle_gamma   90.00
#
_symmetry.space_group_name_H-M   'P 1'
#
loop_
_entity.id
_entity.type
_entity.pdbx_description
1 polymer ?
#
loop_
_entity_poly.entity_id
_entity_poly.type
_entity_poly.pdbx_seq_one_letter_code
_entity_poly.pdbx_strand_id
1 'polypeptide(L)'
;MDKKLTLSLNGNIIETAKHYAKSNNISLSKLIESYLGTLTKSEKKENKITPLVKSLSGVISIEDDLDIKDEYAQYLMEKYK
;
A
#
# COMPACT_ATOMS: atom_id res chain seq x y z
N MET A 1 21.61 14.98 -3.86
CA MET A 1 22.71 15.11 -4.83
C MET A 1 22.59 13.91 -5.76
N ASP A 2 22.43 14.15 -7.05
CA ASP A 2 22.09 13.08 -7.99
C ASP A 2 23.35 12.32 -8.40
N LYS A 3 23.28 10.98 -8.40
CA LYS A 3 24.36 10.10 -8.83
C LYS A 3 23.85 9.12 -9.88
N LYS A 4 24.69 8.81 -10.88
CA LYS A 4 24.38 7.82 -11.91
C LYS A 4 24.72 6.41 -11.38
N LEU A 5 23.76 5.50 -11.49
CA LEU A 5 23.92 4.08 -11.19
C LEU A 5 23.80 3.29 -12.50
N THR A 6 24.85 2.55 -12.86
CA THR A 6 24.86 1.67 -14.05
C THR A 6 24.68 0.23 -13.60
N LEU A 7 23.67 -0.47 -14.13
CA LEU A 7 23.34 -1.86 -13.78
C LEU A 7 23.37 -2.72 -15.03
N SER A 8 23.95 -3.93 -14.92
CA SER A 8 23.85 -4.96 -15.96
C SER A 8 22.62 -5.83 -15.68
N LEU A 9 21.69 -5.87 -16.63
CA LEU A 9 20.40 -6.57 -16.53
C LEU A 9 20.12 -7.28 -17.85
N ASN A 10 19.22 -8.26 -17.83
CA ASN A 10 18.74 -8.89 -19.06
C ASN A 10 18.02 -7.86 -19.95
N GLY A 11 18.40 -7.78 -21.22
CA GLY A 11 17.83 -6.84 -22.19
C GLY A 11 16.31 -6.92 -22.33
N ASN A 12 15.73 -8.13 -22.28
CA ASN A 12 14.28 -8.32 -22.38
C ASN A 12 13.54 -7.69 -21.19
N ILE A 13 14.16 -7.73 -20.00
CA ILE A 13 13.60 -7.09 -18.80
C ILE A 13 13.65 -5.58 -18.94
N ILE A 14 14.75 -5.03 -19.49
CA ILE A 14 14.88 -3.58 -19.73
C ILE A 14 13.77 -3.08 -20.66
N GLU A 15 13.50 -3.78 -21.75
CA GLU A 15 12.47 -3.37 -22.71
C GLU A 15 11.06 -3.46 -22.10
N THR A 16 10.75 -4.53 -21.38
CA THR A 16 9.46 -4.68 -20.70
C THR A 16 9.26 -3.58 -19.65
N ALA A 17 10.31 -3.25 -18.89
CA ALA A 17 10.27 -2.19 -17.89
C ALA A 17 10.10 -0.79 -18.52
N LYS A 18 10.74 -0.52 -19.68
CA LYS A 18 10.53 0.72 -20.44
C LYS A 18 9.09 0.86 -20.92
N HIS A 19 8.51 -0.22 -21.45
CA HIS A 19 7.11 -0.23 -21.87
C HIS A 19 6.17 0.08 -20.70
N TYR A 20 6.37 -0.55 -19.54
CA TYR A 20 5.61 -0.28 -18.33
C TYR A 20 5.77 1.18 -17.85
N ALA A 21 7.00 1.70 -17.82
CA ALA A 21 7.25 3.09 -17.41
C ALA A 21 6.52 4.07 -18.34
N LYS A 22 6.59 3.83 -19.66
CA LYS A 22 5.91 4.64 -20.67
C LYS A 22 4.39 4.60 -20.54
N SER A 23 3.79 3.43 -20.33
CA SER A 23 2.33 3.32 -20.16
C SER A 23 1.82 4.03 -18.89
N ASN A 24 2.68 4.16 -17.88
CA ASN A 24 2.41 4.89 -16.64
C ASN A 24 2.89 6.36 -16.68
N ASN A 25 3.29 6.89 -17.83
CA ASN A 25 3.79 8.27 -18.02
C ASN A 25 4.94 8.65 -17.06
N ILE A 26 5.85 7.70 -16.79
CA ILE A 26 7.04 7.93 -15.96
C ILE A 26 8.32 7.46 -16.68
N SER A 27 9.47 7.95 -16.26
CA SER A 27 10.76 7.46 -16.75
C SER A 27 11.17 6.18 -16.02
N LEU A 28 11.97 5.33 -16.69
CA LEU A 28 12.53 4.13 -16.07
C LEU A 28 13.39 4.49 -14.84
N SER A 29 14.15 5.58 -14.91
CA SER A 29 14.94 6.07 -13.76
C SER A 29 14.04 6.41 -12.55
N LYS A 30 12.91 7.09 -12.78
CA LYS A 30 11.94 7.42 -11.71
C LYS A 30 11.29 6.17 -11.13
N LEU A 31 11.00 5.17 -11.96
CA LEU A 31 10.48 3.88 -11.51
C LEU A 31 11.47 3.18 -10.56
N ILE A 32 12.74 3.08 -10.96
CA ILE A 32 13.77 2.42 -10.16
C ILE A 32 14.09 3.21 -8.89
N GLU A 33 14.20 4.53 -8.97
CA GLU A 33 14.41 5.40 -7.80
C GLU A 33 13.28 5.23 -6.79
N SER A 34 12.02 5.23 -7.24
CA SER A 34 10.87 4.98 -6.36
C SER A 34 10.96 3.63 -5.70
N TYR A 35 11.29 2.57 -6.43
CA TYR A 35 11.42 1.22 -5.89
C TYR A 35 12.53 1.13 -4.83
N LEU A 36 13.73 1.62 -5.14
CA LEU A 36 14.84 1.67 -4.18
C LEU A 36 14.50 2.51 -2.95
N GLY A 37 13.76 3.62 -3.13
CA GLY A 37 13.25 4.43 -2.02
C GLY A 37 12.22 3.71 -1.15
N THR A 38 11.44 2.78 -1.70
CA THR A 38 10.56 1.93 -0.89
C THR A 38 11.32 0.88 -0.10
N LEU A 39 12.40 0.32 -0.64
CA LEU A 39 13.22 -0.69 0.03
C LEU A 39 14.08 -0.10 1.15
N THR A 40 14.57 1.12 0.96
CA THR A 40 15.48 1.80 1.91
C THR A 40 14.74 2.65 2.94
N LYS A 41 13.41 2.76 2.86
CA LYS A 41 12.59 3.33 3.93
C LYS A 41 12.58 2.36 5.12
N SER A 42 13.59 2.50 5.97
CA SER A 42 13.65 1.86 7.28
C SER A 42 12.40 2.20 8.10
N GLU A 43 11.66 1.15 8.45
CA GLU A 43 10.74 0.89 9.59
C GLU A 43 10.22 2.06 10.48
N LYS A 44 10.03 3.26 9.95
CA LYS A 44 9.23 4.32 10.59
C LYS A 44 8.06 4.70 9.72
N LYS A 45 7.30 3.69 9.29
CA LYS A 45 5.88 3.92 9.16
C LYS A 45 5.28 3.59 10.53
N GLU A 46 5.17 4.62 11.38
CA GLU A 46 3.90 4.73 12.10
C GLU A 46 2.82 4.46 11.05
N ASN A 47 1.94 3.49 11.30
CA ASN A 47 0.83 3.19 10.42
C ASN A 47 0.05 4.48 10.20
N LYS A 48 0.41 5.25 9.17
CA LYS A 48 -0.25 6.50 8.83
C LYS A 48 -1.59 6.11 8.26
N ILE A 49 -2.55 5.97 9.16
CA ILE A 49 -3.96 5.91 8.83
C ILE A 49 -4.22 7.09 7.88
N THR A 50 -4.70 6.79 6.68
CA THR A 50 -4.98 7.85 5.70
C THR A 50 -6.06 8.78 6.27
N PRO A 51 -6.13 10.06 5.87
CA PRO A 51 -7.13 10.98 6.40
C PRO A 51 -8.56 10.45 6.31
N LEU A 52 -8.87 9.74 5.22
CA LEU A 52 -10.16 9.07 5.02
C LEU A 52 -10.39 7.92 6.01
N VAL A 53 -9.41 7.02 6.18
CA VAL A 53 -9.54 5.93 7.15
C VAL A 53 -9.63 6.49 8.57
N LYS A 54 -8.93 7.59 8.88
CA LYS A 54 -9.00 8.27 10.18
C LYS A 54 -10.38 8.89 10.42
N SER A 55 -11.00 9.48 9.39
CA SER A 55 -12.35 10.03 9.51
C SER A 55 -13.42 8.94 9.64
N LEU A 56 -13.15 7.72 9.16
CA LEU A 56 -14.05 6.58 9.31
C LEU A 56 -13.83 5.85 10.65
N SER A 57 -12.58 5.75 11.11
CA SER A 57 -12.24 5.14 12.40
C SER A 57 -12.63 6.07 13.55
N GLY A 58 -13.52 5.63 14.44
CA GLY A 58 -14.00 6.43 15.58
C GLY A 58 -15.37 7.07 15.37
N VAL A 59 -16.01 6.89 14.20
CA VAL A 59 -17.44 7.22 14.01
C VAL A 59 -18.33 6.20 14.74
N ILE A 60 -17.84 4.97 14.87
CA ILE A 60 -18.53 3.90 15.60
C ILE A 60 -17.95 3.88 17.01
N SER A 61 -18.78 4.23 18.00
CA SER A 61 -18.51 3.98 19.41
C SER A 61 -18.90 2.54 19.71
N ILE A 62 -17.94 1.75 20.17
CA ILE A 62 -18.16 0.38 20.62
C ILE A 62 -18.07 0.42 22.15
N GLU A 63 -19.00 -0.23 22.83
CA GLU A 63 -18.96 -0.39 24.28
C GLU A 63 -17.76 -1.27 24.65
N ASP A 64 -17.04 -0.92 25.72
CA ASP A 64 -15.76 -1.58 26.08
C ASP A 64 -15.92 -3.08 26.39
N ASP A 65 -17.13 -3.54 26.69
CA ASP A 65 -17.51 -4.91 27.01
C ASP A 65 -18.22 -5.66 25.87
N LEU A 66 -18.33 -5.06 24.68
CA LEU A 66 -18.97 -5.70 23.53
C LEU A 66 -18.09 -6.82 22.97
N ASP A 67 -18.54 -8.08 23.07
CA ASP A 67 -17.92 -9.18 22.32
C ASP A 67 -18.34 -9.09 20.85
N ILE A 68 -17.51 -8.38 20.08
CA ILE A 68 -17.70 -8.14 18.64
C ILE A 68 -17.92 -9.45 17.86
N LYS A 69 -17.33 -10.57 18.31
CA LYS A 69 -17.48 -11.85 17.59
C LYS A 69 -18.88 -12.43 17.75
N ASP A 70 -19.41 -12.38 18.96
CA ASP A 70 -20.74 -12.92 19.27
C ASP A 70 -21.83 -12.07 18.61
N GLU A 71 -21.72 -10.74 18.68
CA GLU A 71 -22.62 -9.81 17.97
C GLU A 71 -22.59 -10.02 16.45
N TYR A 72 -21.40 -10.20 15.88
CA TYR A 72 -21.27 -10.48 14.45
C TYR A 72 -21.88 -11.83 14.06
N ALA A 73 -21.71 -12.86 14.88
CA ALA A 73 -22.33 -14.16 14.66
C ALA A 73 -23.86 -14.08 14.74
N GLN A 74 -24.40 -13.39 15.74
CA GLN A 74 -25.83 -13.11 15.91
C GLN A 74 -26.41 -12.41 14.68
N TYR A 75 -25.77 -11.33 14.22
CA TYR A 75 -26.18 -10.58 13.03
C TYR A 75 -26.20 -11.47 11.78
N LEU A 76 -25.18 -12.31 11.56
CA LEU A 76 -25.17 -13.22 10.41
C LEU A 76 -26.31 -14.24 10.47
N MET A 77 -26.60 -14.79 11.66
CA MET A 77 -27.73 -15.71 11.85
C MET A 77 -29.06 -15.05 11.54
N GLU A 78 -29.28 -13.79 11.93
CA GLU A 78 -30.50 -13.04 11.61
C GLU A 78 -30.59 -12.68 10.13
N LYS A 79 -29.49 -12.24 9.52
CA LYS A 79 -29.46 -11.81 8.12
C LYS A 79 -29.79 -12.93 7.13
N TYR A 80 -29.34 -14.16 7.42
CA TYR A 80 -29.52 -15.31 6.54
C TYR A 80 -30.62 -16.27 7.01
N LYS A 81 -31.50 -15.80 7.89
CA LYS A 81 -32.74 -16.49 8.27
C LYS A 81 -33.83 -16.29 7.22
#